data_AF-A0A484B793-F1
#
_entry.id   AF-A0A484B793-F1
#
_cell.length_a   1.000
_cell.length_b   1.000
_cell.length_c   1.000
_cell.angle_alpha   90.00
_cell.angle_beta   90.00
_cell.angle_gamma   90.00
#
_symmetry.space_group_name_H-M   'P 1'
#
loop_
_entity.id
_entity.type
_entity.pdbx_description
1 polymer ?
#
loop_
_entity_poly.entity_id
_entity_poly.type
_entity_poly.pdbx_seq_one_letter_code
_entity_poly.pdbx_strand_id
1 'polypeptide(L)'
;MFSISEKSIGTIESKFNVNRSQSQAPAVIEPENYELDIAAISHKYHLDDYLQMTDEERRVKLTQMDALDMLRTVEEIQKELAIYKLENYIMVDFLEKNDPKLLVGLRQRRNSMAKRMQSRTRPQDNLAQSSRHSSSKRSMSLSIHMGAMSQIGERRKQVEHKLNFKAKAELAEKAAAEVEKRVIDIERNAMVEVKQLRAKIEELHYRSEETIETEKNFLLHFLRDSNDIAFLEGATERQVERKLRKFTANWFKNARALLGTMRLTIVSLQETCQQHRADLITKADLSGILTAVDFEKLIIKRTELTNELEEKNTHMAGLKGVTGKTSLAMTEEKQAMMNLETEMRNVLNRTEEISRTIVKLEKEVAMVRVNNEKDYVILNELRAQLEEYDAPSITEYIEKKEEALLLEKEEKMLQRKIYILNMKLNNVMRRCRYRDDI
;
A
#
# COMPACT_ATOMS: atom_id res chain seq x y z
N MET A 1 -46.92 -47.86 -4.78
CA MET A 1 -47.73 -48.08 -3.56
C MET A 1 -46.94 -47.56 -2.38
N PHE A 2 -47.57 -46.66 -1.60
CA PHE A 2 -47.30 -46.16 -0.26
C PHE A 2 -47.45 -44.63 -0.21
N SER A 3 -48.70 -44.24 0.06
CA SER A 3 -49.07 -42.98 0.70
C SER A 3 -48.67 -42.97 2.18
N ILE A 4 -48.80 -41.79 2.81
CA ILE A 4 -48.53 -41.40 4.22
C ILE A 4 -47.27 -40.51 4.26
N SER A 5 -47.25 -39.31 4.83
CA SER A 5 -48.26 -38.50 5.51
C SER A 5 -47.71 -37.08 5.66
N GLU A 6 -48.61 -36.12 5.58
CA GLU A 6 -48.43 -34.73 6.00
C GLU A 6 -47.90 -34.66 7.44
N LYS A 7 -46.75 -34.00 7.62
CA LYS A 7 -46.41 -33.31 8.88
C LYS A 7 -45.80 -31.95 8.56
N SER A 8 -46.69 -30.97 8.59
CA SER A 8 -46.52 -29.64 9.20
C SER A 8 -45.07 -29.18 9.40
N ILE A 9 -44.53 -28.48 8.42
CA ILE A 9 -43.43 -27.54 8.63
C ILE A 9 -44.07 -26.16 8.61
N GLY A 10 -44.18 -25.58 9.81
CA GLY A 10 -44.69 -24.24 10.02
C GLY A 10 -43.91 -23.23 9.20
N THR A 11 -44.55 -22.68 8.18
CA THR A 11 -44.23 -21.38 7.62
C THR A 11 -44.29 -20.38 8.77
N ILE A 12 -43.14 -19.99 9.29
CA ILE A 12 -43.01 -18.73 10.03
C ILE A 12 -43.16 -17.65 8.99
N GLU A 13 -44.42 -17.34 8.66
CA GLU A 13 -44.81 -16.06 8.08
C GLU A 13 -44.36 -14.99 9.07
N SER A 14 -43.15 -14.47 8.86
CA SER A 14 -42.75 -13.18 9.37
C SER A 14 -43.82 -12.21 8.89
N LYS A 15 -44.73 -11.86 9.79
CA LYS A 15 -45.67 -10.75 9.66
C LYS A 15 -44.84 -9.48 9.48
N PHE A 16 -44.43 -9.24 8.24
CA PHE A 16 -44.10 -7.93 7.73
C PHE A 16 -45.39 -7.14 7.87
N ASN A 17 -45.53 -6.47 9.02
CA ASN A 17 -46.53 -5.45 9.24
C ASN A 17 -46.10 -4.24 8.41
N VAL A 18 -46.20 -4.39 7.08
CA VAL A 18 -46.33 -3.28 6.17
C VAL A 18 -47.66 -2.66 6.59
N ASN A 19 -47.59 -1.63 7.43
CA ASN A 19 -48.62 -0.62 7.48
C ASN A 19 -48.67 -0.03 6.08
N ARG A 20 -49.40 -0.74 5.22
CA ARG A 20 -49.98 -0.27 3.99
C ARG A 20 -50.98 0.75 4.48
N SER A 21 -50.48 1.94 4.77
CA SER A 21 -51.26 3.16 4.63
C SER A 21 -51.89 3.01 3.27
N GLN A 22 -53.18 2.66 3.25
CA GLN A 22 -54.00 2.96 2.11
C GLN A 22 -53.85 4.47 1.96
N SER A 23 -52.88 4.88 1.15
CA SER A 23 -53.03 6.02 0.29
C SER A 23 -54.33 5.71 -0.46
N GLN A 24 -55.44 6.19 0.12
CA GLN A 24 -56.51 6.71 -0.70
C GLN A 24 -55.79 7.52 -1.76
N ALA A 25 -55.75 6.97 -2.99
CA ALA A 25 -55.52 7.79 -4.15
C ALA A 25 -56.40 9.03 -3.93
N PRO A 26 -55.85 10.25 -3.97
CA PRO A 26 -56.69 11.43 -3.94
C PRO A 26 -57.73 11.16 -5.03
N ALA A 27 -59.00 11.15 -4.64
CA ALA A 27 -60.09 11.05 -5.59
C ALA A 27 -59.71 11.98 -6.72
N VAL A 28 -59.71 11.45 -7.95
CA VAL A 28 -59.61 12.27 -9.15
C VAL A 28 -60.78 13.22 -9.04
N ILE A 29 -60.50 14.40 -8.49
CA ILE A 29 -61.38 15.55 -8.58
C ILE A 29 -61.29 15.82 -10.07
N GLU A 30 -62.27 15.30 -10.81
CA GLU A 30 -62.57 15.80 -12.13
C GLU A 30 -62.48 17.32 -12.05
N PRO A 31 -61.85 17.99 -13.02
CA PRO A 31 -61.81 19.43 -13.02
C PRO A 31 -63.26 19.87 -13.13
N GLU A 32 -63.90 20.12 -11.98
CA GLU A 32 -65.09 20.94 -11.92
C GLU A 32 -64.64 22.21 -12.63
N ASN A 33 -65.20 22.41 -13.81
CA ASN A 33 -65.16 23.68 -14.50
C ASN A 33 -65.80 24.67 -13.53
N TYR A 34 -64.98 25.20 -12.61
CA TYR A 34 -65.22 26.47 -11.99
C TYR A 34 -65.13 27.43 -13.16
N GLU A 35 -66.27 27.59 -13.85
CA GLU A 35 -66.60 28.82 -14.52
C GLU A 35 -66.19 29.89 -13.52
N LEU A 36 -65.09 30.59 -13.81
CA LEU A 36 -64.74 31.78 -13.06
C LEU A 36 -66.05 32.53 -13.00
N ASP A 37 -66.56 32.79 -11.79
CA ASP A 37 -67.68 33.69 -11.63
C ASP A 37 -67.13 35.07 -11.98
N ILE A 38 -67.01 35.29 -13.30
CA ILE A 38 -66.53 36.51 -13.91
C ILE A 38 -67.39 37.61 -13.35
N ALA A 39 -68.68 37.38 -13.05
CA ALA A 39 -69.56 38.35 -12.41
C ALA A 39 -69.16 38.67 -10.95
N ALA A 40 -68.75 37.71 -10.12
CA ALA A 40 -68.28 37.98 -8.76
C ALA A 40 -66.88 38.62 -8.70
N ILE A 41 -66.01 38.30 -9.66
CA ILE A 41 -64.68 38.93 -9.81
C ILE A 41 -64.82 40.35 -10.41
N SER A 42 -65.70 40.49 -11.42
CA SER A 42 -66.15 41.74 -12.05
C SER A 42 -66.80 42.68 -11.03
N HIS A 43 -67.55 42.15 -10.06
CA HIS A 43 -68.11 42.94 -8.96
C HIS A 43 -67.08 43.51 -7.98
N LYS A 44 -65.84 43.00 -7.96
CA LYS A 44 -64.84 43.37 -6.94
C LYS A 44 -63.66 44.16 -7.49
N TYR A 45 -63.37 44.06 -8.78
CA TYR A 45 -62.31 44.81 -9.43
C TYR A 45 -62.88 45.67 -10.57
N HIS A 46 -62.91 46.98 -10.33
CA HIS A 46 -63.12 48.08 -11.30
C HIS A 46 -64.53 48.40 -11.82
N LEU A 47 -65.60 47.73 -11.36
CA LEU A 47 -66.96 48.14 -11.72
C LEU A 47 -67.67 49.08 -10.75
N ASP A 48 -67.13 49.35 -9.55
CA ASP A 48 -67.74 50.40 -8.71
C ASP A 48 -67.68 51.77 -9.40
N ASP A 49 -66.62 52.05 -10.18
CA ASP A 49 -66.52 53.23 -11.03
C ASP A 49 -67.46 53.11 -12.26
N TYR A 50 -67.52 51.94 -12.91
CA TYR A 50 -68.42 51.72 -14.06
C TYR A 50 -69.91 51.80 -13.67
N LEU A 51 -70.29 51.34 -12.47
CA LEU A 51 -71.65 51.42 -11.93
C LEU A 51 -71.98 52.83 -11.41
N GLN A 52 -70.97 53.63 -11.07
CA GLN A 52 -71.10 55.06 -10.76
C GLN A 52 -71.14 55.94 -12.03
N MET A 53 -70.69 55.42 -13.18
CA MET A 53 -70.81 56.08 -14.48
C MET A 53 -72.26 56.08 -14.97
N THR A 54 -72.68 57.22 -15.51
CA THR A 54 -73.98 57.37 -16.16
C THR A 54 -74.10 56.41 -17.35
N ASP A 55 -75.33 56.05 -17.74
CA ASP A 55 -75.58 55.12 -18.87
C ASP A 55 -74.90 55.59 -20.17
N GLU A 56 -74.73 56.89 -20.35
CA GLU A 56 -74.10 57.47 -21.53
C GLU A 56 -72.58 57.31 -21.50
N GLU A 57 -71.95 57.57 -20.35
CA GLU A 57 -70.51 57.37 -20.15
C GLU A 57 -70.11 55.90 -20.29
N ARG A 58 -70.99 54.98 -19.85
CA ARG A 58 -70.79 53.53 -20.05
C ARG A 58 -70.82 53.15 -21.53
N ARG A 59 -71.74 53.70 -22.32
CA ARG A 59 -71.81 53.44 -23.76
C ARG A 59 -70.58 53.98 -24.49
N VAL A 60 -70.13 55.19 -24.16
CA VAL A 60 -68.94 55.80 -24.76
C VAL A 60 -67.68 54.99 -24.43
N LYS A 61 -67.56 54.49 -23.20
CA LYS A 61 -66.43 53.65 -22.79
C LYS A 61 -66.45 52.28 -23.46
N LEU A 62 -67.64 51.69 -23.64
CA LEU A 62 -67.79 50.41 -24.36
C LEU A 62 -67.45 50.56 -25.86
N THR A 63 -67.81 51.67 -26.49
CA THR A 63 -67.50 51.91 -27.91
C THR A 63 -66.04 52.28 -28.15
N GLN A 64 -65.34 52.76 -27.13
CA GLN A 64 -63.90 53.06 -27.18
C GLN A 64 -63.01 51.84 -26.91
N MET A 65 -63.52 50.76 -26.29
CA MET A 65 -62.74 49.55 -26.06
C MET A 65 -62.63 48.72 -27.32
N ASP A 66 -61.41 48.59 -27.85
CA ASP A 66 -61.11 47.65 -28.93
C ASP A 66 -61.11 46.20 -28.41
N ALA A 67 -61.33 45.22 -29.31
CA ALA A 67 -61.29 43.80 -28.97
C ALA A 67 -59.94 43.38 -28.37
N LEU A 68 -58.85 44.03 -28.78
CA LEU A 68 -57.51 43.87 -28.21
C LEU A 68 -57.42 44.37 -26.76
N ASP A 69 -58.08 45.48 -26.43
CA ASP A 69 -58.08 46.02 -25.07
C ASP A 69 -58.90 45.13 -24.14
N MET A 70 -60.02 44.59 -24.61
CA MET A 70 -60.78 43.58 -23.87
C MET A 70 -59.93 42.34 -23.59
N LEU A 71 -59.21 41.82 -24.58
CA LEU A 71 -58.33 40.65 -24.39
C LEU A 71 -57.25 40.94 -23.33
N ARG A 72 -56.58 42.09 -23.40
CA ARG A 72 -55.57 42.49 -22.40
C ARG A 72 -56.15 42.59 -20.99
N THR A 73 -57.35 43.17 -20.84
CA THR A 73 -58.00 43.23 -19.52
C THR A 73 -58.35 41.85 -18.97
N VAL A 74 -58.76 40.91 -19.85
CA VAL A 74 -59.02 39.52 -19.43
C VAL A 74 -57.71 38.83 -19.00
N GLU A 75 -56.61 39.01 -19.72
CA GLU A 75 -55.29 38.48 -19.35
C GLU A 75 -54.79 39.07 -18.03
N GLU A 76 -54.97 40.37 -17.80
CA GLU A 76 -54.65 41.04 -16.54
C GLU A 76 -55.47 40.47 -15.37
N ILE A 77 -56.78 40.31 -15.55
CA ILE A 77 -57.66 39.69 -14.54
C ILE A 77 -57.23 38.25 -14.24
N GLN A 78 -56.89 37.48 -15.27
CA GLN A 78 -56.40 36.11 -15.09
C GLN A 78 -55.09 36.07 -14.31
N LYS A 79 -54.16 36.99 -14.62
CA LYS A 79 -52.89 37.13 -13.91
C LYS A 79 -53.09 37.52 -12.46
N GLU A 80 -53.93 38.51 -12.18
CA GLU A 80 -54.28 38.91 -10.82
C GLU A 80 -54.94 37.77 -10.05
N LEU A 81 -55.86 37.04 -10.69
CA LEU A 81 -56.52 35.89 -10.09
C LEU A 81 -55.53 34.77 -9.77
N ALA A 82 -54.55 34.52 -10.62
CA ALA A 82 -53.47 33.58 -10.33
C ALA A 82 -52.63 34.03 -9.12
N ILE A 83 -52.30 35.32 -9.03
CA ILE A 83 -51.58 35.91 -7.89
C ILE A 83 -52.40 35.73 -6.60
N TYR A 84 -53.70 36.05 -6.62
CA TYR A 84 -54.56 35.89 -5.44
C TYR A 84 -54.76 34.43 -5.04
N LYS A 85 -54.82 33.50 -6.00
CA LYS A 85 -54.85 32.06 -5.72
C LYS A 85 -53.58 31.63 -5.00
N LEU A 86 -52.42 32.06 -5.50
CA LEU A 86 -51.13 31.76 -4.90
C LEU A 86 -51.01 32.37 -3.49
N GLU A 87 -51.35 33.65 -3.33
CA GLU A 87 -51.30 34.33 -2.04
C GLU A 87 -52.21 33.66 -1.00
N ASN A 88 -53.44 33.33 -1.38
CA ASN A 88 -54.36 32.60 -0.51
C ASN A 88 -53.81 31.22 -0.16
N TYR A 89 -53.22 30.51 -1.11
CA TYR A 89 -52.61 29.21 -0.85
C TYR A 89 -51.49 29.32 0.19
N ILE A 90 -50.54 30.23 -0.02
CA ILE A 90 -49.41 30.43 0.90
C ILE A 90 -49.92 30.85 2.29
N MET A 91 -50.87 31.79 2.36
CA MET A 91 -51.41 32.26 3.64
C MET A 91 -52.19 31.18 4.39
N VAL A 92 -52.99 30.38 3.68
CA VAL A 92 -53.70 29.25 4.27
C VAL A 92 -52.72 28.19 4.74
N ASP A 93 -51.73 27.78 3.93
CA ASP A 93 -50.70 26.81 4.32
C ASP A 93 -49.91 27.29 5.55
N PHE A 94 -49.53 28.57 5.58
CA PHE A 94 -48.86 29.18 6.72
C PHE A 94 -49.71 29.14 7.99
N LEU A 95 -50.99 29.51 7.90
CA LEU A 95 -51.90 29.50 9.05
C LEU A 95 -52.23 28.08 9.50
N GLU A 96 -52.35 27.11 8.59
CA GLU A 96 -52.58 25.70 8.95
C GLU A 96 -51.42 25.14 9.79
N LYS A 97 -50.19 25.53 9.46
CA LYS A 97 -48.98 25.08 10.18
C LYS A 97 -48.73 25.82 11.50
N ASN A 98 -49.03 27.12 11.57
CA ASN A 98 -48.64 27.97 12.71
C ASN A 98 -49.80 28.26 13.69
N ASP A 99 -51.02 28.53 13.21
CA ASP A 99 -52.19 28.76 14.06
C ASP A 99 -53.51 28.36 13.36
N PRO A 100 -53.86 27.06 13.37
CA PRO A 100 -55.03 26.55 12.65
C PRO A 100 -56.36 27.10 13.20
N LYS A 101 -56.37 27.70 14.40
CA LYS A 101 -57.59 28.27 15.01
C LYS A 101 -58.08 29.50 14.25
N LEU A 102 -57.17 30.26 13.64
CA LEU A 102 -57.49 31.44 12.83
C LEU A 102 -58.25 31.08 11.54
N LEU A 103 -58.14 29.83 11.07
CA LEU A 103 -58.84 29.35 9.87
C LEU A 103 -60.25 28.82 10.15
N VAL A 104 -60.63 28.61 11.42
CA VAL A 104 -61.93 28.04 11.81
C VAL A 104 -63.09 28.91 11.30
N GLY A 105 -63.01 30.22 11.49
CA GLY A 105 -64.03 31.16 11.00
C GLY A 105 -64.10 31.25 9.47
N LEU A 106 -62.98 31.03 8.78
CA LEU A 106 -62.93 30.99 7.31
C LEU A 106 -63.58 29.72 6.77
N ARG A 107 -63.26 28.56 7.37
CA ARG A 107 -63.88 27.25 7.05
C ARG A 107 -65.38 27.26 7.32
N GLN A 108 -65.82 27.85 8.44
CA GLN A 108 -67.23 27.97 8.79
C GLN A 108 -68.00 28.88 7.81
N ARG A 109 -67.41 30.00 7.38
CA ARG A 109 -67.98 30.87 6.33
C ARG A 109 -68.06 30.16 4.98
N ARG A 110 -67.00 29.49 4.53
CA ARG A 110 -66.99 28.71 3.29
C ARG A 110 -68.12 27.67 3.29
N ASN A 111 -68.26 26.93 4.38
CA ASN A 111 -69.33 25.94 4.52
C ASN A 111 -70.73 26.57 4.53
N SER A 112 -70.89 27.77 5.11
CA SER A 112 -72.16 28.51 5.09
C SER A 112 -72.52 29.08 3.71
N MET A 113 -71.52 29.53 2.94
CA MET A 113 -71.71 30.02 1.58
C MET A 113 -72.00 28.88 0.60
N ALA A 114 -71.30 27.75 0.71
CA ALA A 114 -71.60 26.55 -0.07
C ALA A 114 -73.03 26.07 0.19
N LYS A 115 -73.48 26.08 1.46
CA LYS A 115 -74.88 25.79 1.81
C LYS A 115 -75.87 26.81 1.24
N ARG A 116 -75.54 28.10 1.23
CA ARG A 116 -76.40 29.14 0.61
C ARG A 116 -76.51 28.99 -0.91
N MET A 117 -75.41 28.66 -1.59
CA MET A 117 -75.40 28.42 -3.04
C MET A 117 -76.23 27.19 -3.40
N GLN A 118 -76.12 26.10 -2.63
CA GLN A 118 -76.97 24.91 -2.78
C GLN A 118 -78.45 25.18 -2.45
N SER A 119 -78.75 26.14 -1.57
CA SER A 119 -80.13 26.53 -1.29
C SER A 119 -80.76 27.44 -2.35
N ARG A 120 -79.94 28.08 -3.20
CA ARG A 120 -80.41 29.01 -4.24
C ARG A 120 -80.74 28.31 -5.57
N THR A 121 -80.36 27.04 -5.72
CA THR A 121 -80.68 26.17 -6.87
C THR A 121 -81.91 25.29 -6.65
N ARG A 122 -82.67 25.47 -5.56
CA ARG A 122 -84.00 24.85 -5.43
C ARG A 122 -85.08 25.83 -5.94
N PRO A 123 -85.88 25.45 -6.95
CA PRO A 123 -87.06 26.22 -7.34
C PRO A 123 -88.03 26.25 -6.16
N GLN A 124 -88.54 27.45 -5.92
CA GLN A 124 -89.50 27.77 -4.89
C GLN A 124 -90.88 27.30 -5.35
N ASP A 125 -91.44 26.28 -4.68
CA ASP A 125 -92.88 26.02 -4.71
C ASP A 125 -93.44 26.12 -3.28
N ASN A 126 -94.54 26.85 -3.18
CA ASN A 126 -95.22 27.25 -1.96
C ASN A 126 -95.85 26.04 -1.24
N LEU A 127 -95.90 26.06 0.11
CA LEU A 127 -97.09 26.36 0.93
C LEU A 127 -96.94 25.81 2.38
N ALA A 128 -97.45 26.61 3.32
CA ALA A 128 -98.14 26.23 4.56
C ALA A 128 -97.37 25.79 5.85
N GLN A 129 -97.63 26.62 6.87
CA GLN A 129 -98.09 26.30 8.23
C GLN A 129 -97.11 25.82 9.32
N SER A 130 -96.94 26.73 10.30
CA SER A 130 -97.18 26.54 11.74
C SER A 130 -96.64 25.30 12.45
N SER A 131 -95.74 25.52 13.42
CA SER A 131 -96.12 25.33 14.83
C SER A 131 -95.09 25.92 15.79
N ARG A 132 -95.63 26.49 16.87
CA ARG A 132 -94.96 26.93 18.08
C ARG A 132 -94.35 25.73 18.80
N HIS A 133 -93.14 25.86 19.35
CA HIS A 133 -92.90 25.50 20.75
C HIS A 133 -91.69 26.24 21.32
N SER A 134 -91.93 26.70 22.54
CA SER A 134 -91.05 27.41 23.46
C SER A 134 -90.18 26.43 24.26
N SER A 135 -88.98 26.89 24.62
CA SER A 135 -88.17 26.61 25.83
C SER A 135 -86.69 26.54 25.43
N SER A 136 -85.81 27.47 25.84
CA SER A 136 -85.31 27.77 27.20
C SER A 136 -83.84 27.33 27.29
N LYS A 137 -82.96 28.29 27.63
CA LYS A 137 -81.61 28.13 28.21
C LYS A 137 -80.56 27.52 27.24
N ARG A 138 -79.38 28.07 26.97
CA ARG A 138 -78.50 28.97 27.73
C ARG A 138 -77.54 29.68 26.76
N SER A 139 -77.40 30.98 26.96
CA SER A 139 -76.30 31.81 26.48
C SER A 139 -75.01 31.47 27.23
N MET A 140 -73.89 31.42 26.51
CA MET A 140 -72.58 31.80 27.06
C MET A 140 -72.09 32.98 26.22
N SER A 141 -72.28 34.16 26.80
CA SER A 141 -71.63 35.40 26.38
C SER A 141 -70.17 35.35 26.81
N LEU A 142 -69.25 35.58 25.87
CA LEU A 142 -67.94 36.12 26.20
C LEU A 142 -67.88 37.52 25.64
N SER A 143 -68.08 38.46 26.57
CA SER A 143 -67.90 39.89 26.43
C SER A 143 -66.43 40.21 26.24
N ILE A 144 -66.09 41.00 25.22
CA ILE A 144 -65.06 42.02 25.37
C ILE A 144 -65.71 43.35 25.03
N HIS A 145 -65.86 44.13 26.09
CA HIS A 145 -66.41 45.46 26.15
C HIS A 145 -65.26 46.43 25.88
N MET A 146 -65.38 47.25 24.84
CA MET A 146 -64.79 48.58 24.78
C MET A 146 -65.81 49.46 24.06
N GLY A 147 -66.41 50.37 24.82
CA GLY A 147 -67.45 51.28 24.33
C GLY A 147 -66.87 52.46 23.56
N ALA A 148 -67.71 53.05 22.71
CA ALA A 148 -68.05 54.47 22.76
C ALA A 148 -69.13 54.75 21.69
N MET A 149 -69.97 55.72 22.00
CA MET A 149 -71.26 55.98 21.39
C MET A 149 -71.17 56.73 20.05
N SER A 150 -72.24 56.58 19.26
CA SER A 150 -72.94 57.62 18.49
C SER A 150 -72.11 58.56 17.58
N GLN A 151 -72.25 58.40 16.27
CA GLN A 151 -73.07 59.28 15.42
C GLN A 151 -72.93 58.88 13.93
N ILE A 152 -74.09 58.84 13.25
CA ILE A 152 -74.35 59.36 11.91
C ILE A 152 -73.27 59.14 10.83
N GLY A 153 -73.57 58.23 9.90
CA GLY A 153 -73.49 58.54 8.47
C GLY A 153 -72.11 58.86 7.87
N GLU A 154 -71.11 58.01 8.05
CA GLU A 154 -69.98 57.96 7.13
C GLU A 154 -69.81 56.53 6.61
N ARG A 155 -69.70 56.43 5.28
CA ARG A 155 -69.35 55.19 4.56
C ARG A 155 -68.12 54.60 5.25
N ARG A 156 -68.31 53.49 5.98
CA ARG A 156 -67.20 52.66 6.47
C ARG A 156 -66.34 52.33 5.27
N LYS A 157 -65.23 53.05 5.09
CA LYS A 157 -64.14 52.61 4.21
C LYS A 157 -63.83 51.20 4.67
N GLN A 158 -64.10 50.23 3.81
CA GLN A 158 -63.68 48.85 4.03
C GLN A 158 -62.19 48.94 4.31
N VAL A 159 -61.79 48.66 5.55
CA VAL A 159 -60.38 48.58 5.90
C VAL A 159 -59.85 47.40 5.10
N GLU A 160 -59.24 47.68 3.94
CA GLU A 160 -58.56 46.67 3.15
C GLU A 160 -57.46 46.10 4.03
N HIS A 161 -57.70 44.92 4.60
CA HIS A 161 -56.67 44.13 5.27
C HIS A 161 -55.76 43.52 4.19
N LYS A 162 -55.13 44.38 3.38
CA LYS A 162 -54.04 43.98 2.50
C LYS A 162 -52.81 43.85 3.38
N LEU A 163 -52.27 42.64 3.48
CA LEU A 163 -50.90 42.48 3.99
C LEU A 163 -49.99 43.42 3.18
N ASN A 164 -49.08 44.11 3.87
CA ASN A 164 -48.05 44.90 3.23
C ASN A 164 -47.26 44.00 2.25
N PHE A 165 -46.94 44.48 1.05
CA PHE A 165 -46.13 43.76 0.06
C PHE A 165 -44.85 43.19 0.67
N LYS A 166 -44.24 43.89 1.63
CA LYS A 166 -43.09 43.39 2.40
C LYS A 166 -43.42 42.11 3.17
N ALA A 167 -44.53 42.09 3.92
CA ALA A 167 -44.96 40.92 4.68
C ALA A 167 -45.38 39.75 3.77
N LYS A 168 -45.95 40.03 2.59
CA LYS A 168 -46.25 39.00 1.58
C LYS A 168 -44.96 38.40 1.01
N ALA A 169 -43.98 39.24 0.68
CA ALA A 169 -42.68 38.80 0.19
C ALA A 169 -41.94 37.96 1.23
N GLU A 170 -41.89 38.41 2.49
CA GLU A 170 -41.27 37.67 3.61
C GLU A 170 -41.95 36.30 3.83
N LEU A 171 -43.28 36.23 3.73
CA LEU A 171 -44.03 35.00 3.92
C LEU A 171 -43.83 34.02 2.74
N ALA A 172 -43.79 34.55 1.51
CA ALA A 172 -43.46 33.76 0.32
C ALA A 172 -42.01 33.25 0.34
N GLU A 173 -41.05 34.09 0.74
CA GLU A 173 -39.64 33.72 0.89
C GLU A 173 -39.45 32.64 1.96
N LYS A 174 -40.13 32.79 3.12
CA LYS A 174 -40.11 31.78 4.17
C LYS A 174 -40.71 30.45 3.71
N ALA A 175 -41.82 30.48 2.97
CA ALA A 175 -42.43 29.29 2.41
C ALA A 175 -41.52 28.62 1.36
N ALA A 176 -40.87 29.41 0.49
CA ALA A 176 -39.91 28.92 -0.48
C ALA A 176 -38.69 28.26 0.20
N ALA A 177 -38.11 28.90 1.22
CA ALA A 177 -37.01 28.35 2.00
C ALA A 177 -37.39 27.06 2.74
N GLU A 178 -38.62 26.95 3.24
CA GLU A 178 -39.12 25.72 3.88
C GLU A 178 -39.29 24.58 2.85
N VAL A 179 -39.77 24.89 1.64
CA VAL A 179 -39.86 23.91 0.54
C VAL A 179 -38.47 23.47 0.11
N GLU A 180 -37.55 24.40 -0.11
CA GLU A 180 -36.16 24.11 -0.50
C GLU A 180 -35.47 23.21 0.54
N LYS A 181 -35.61 23.54 1.83
CA LYS A 181 -35.10 22.70 2.92
C LYS A 181 -35.70 21.29 2.87
N ARG A 182 -37.02 21.15 2.67
CA ARG A 182 -37.68 19.84 2.56
C ARG A 182 -37.18 19.05 1.35
N VAL A 183 -36.92 19.70 0.22
CA VAL A 183 -36.35 19.05 -0.97
C VAL A 183 -34.95 18.52 -0.65
N ILE A 184 -34.08 19.33 -0.03
CA ILE A 184 -32.73 18.91 0.37
C ILE A 184 -32.78 17.70 1.33
N ASP A 185 -33.68 17.75 2.32
CA ASP A 185 -33.84 16.65 3.28
C ASP A 185 -34.33 15.37 2.60
N ILE A 186 -35.28 15.47 1.66
CA ILE A 186 -35.77 14.33 0.87
C ILE A 186 -34.66 13.77 -0.02
N GLU A 187 -33.90 14.61 -0.72
CA GLU A 187 -32.78 14.17 -1.57
C GLU A 187 -31.70 13.46 -0.75
N ARG A 188 -31.36 14.01 0.43
CA ARG A 188 -30.41 13.39 1.35
C ARG A 188 -30.90 12.02 1.81
N ASN A 189 -32.17 11.90 2.20
CA ASN A 189 -32.76 10.63 2.64
C ASN A 189 -32.81 9.61 1.49
N ALA A 190 -33.22 10.02 0.29
CA ALA A 190 -33.22 9.19 -0.89
C ALA A 190 -31.82 8.69 -1.25
N MET A 191 -30.78 9.54 -1.14
CA MET A 191 -29.40 9.13 -1.36
C MET A 191 -28.92 8.08 -0.34
N VAL A 192 -29.33 8.18 0.92
CA VAL A 192 -29.03 7.16 1.94
C VAL A 192 -29.73 5.84 1.60
N GLU A 193 -31.00 5.89 1.22
CA GLU A 193 -31.76 4.71 0.84
C GLU A 193 -31.18 4.02 -0.41
N VAL A 194 -30.82 4.78 -1.44
CA VAL A 194 -30.15 4.26 -2.64
C VAL A 194 -28.84 3.57 -2.28
N LYS A 195 -28.04 4.14 -1.37
CA LYS A 195 -26.80 3.50 -0.89
C LYS A 195 -27.08 2.18 -0.16
N GLN A 196 -28.10 2.13 0.68
CA GLN A 196 -28.51 0.90 1.39
C GLN A 196 -29.00 -0.17 0.42
N LEU A 197 -29.82 0.19 -0.57
CA LEU A 197 -30.31 -0.72 -1.59
C LEU A 197 -29.18 -1.27 -2.45
N ARG A 198 -28.21 -0.43 -2.84
CA ARG A 198 -27.00 -0.88 -3.55
C ARG A 198 -26.19 -1.87 -2.73
N ALA A 199 -25.96 -1.58 -1.45
CA ALA A 199 -25.27 -2.49 -0.54
C ALA A 199 -26.01 -3.84 -0.40
N LYS A 200 -27.35 -3.82 -0.36
CA LYS A 200 -28.17 -5.03 -0.29
C LYS A 200 -28.14 -5.85 -1.58
N ILE A 201 -28.14 -5.20 -2.75
CA ILE A 201 -27.99 -5.88 -4.04
C ILE A 201 -26.63 -6.58 -4.10
N GLU A 202 -25.57 -5.90 -3.68
CA GLU A 202 -24.21 -6.45 -3.65
C GLU A 202 -24.11 -7.63 -2.68
N GLU A 203 -24.68 -7.51 -1.47
CA GLU A 203 -24.74 -8.62 -0.51
C GLU A 203 -25.46 -9.85 -1.10
N LEU A 204 -26.61 -9.63 -1.74
CA LEU A 204 -27.37 -10.71 -2.36
C LEU A 204 -26.61 -11.36 -3.52
N HIS A 205 -25.86 -10.56 -4.28
CA HIS A 205 -25.00 -11.06 -5.35
C HIS A 205 -23.91 -11.98 -4.79
N TYR A 206 -23.14 -11.53 -3.80
CA TYR A 206 -22.12 -12.36 -3.16
C TYR A 206 -22.69 -13.64 -2.54
N ARG A 207 -23.84 -13.54 -1.87
CA ARG A 207 -24.53 -14.71 -1.30
C ARG A 207 -24.96 -15.71 -2.36
N SER A 208 -25.42 -15.23 -3.51
CA SER A 208 -25.79 -16.08 -4.64
C SER A 208 -24.57 -16.79 -5.20
N GLU A 209 -23.46 -16.07 -5.41
CA GLU A 209 -22.21 -16.65 -5.91
C GLU A 209 -21.64 -17.70 -4.94
N GLU A 210 -21.60 -17.39 -3.64
CA GLU A 210 -21.15 -18.32 -2.60
C GLU A 210 -22.04 -19.58 -2.55
N THR A 211 -23.35 -19.43 -2.73
CA THR A 211 -24.29 -20.56 -2.76
C THR A 211 -24.01 -21.46 -3.96
N ILE A 212 -23.85 -20.88 -5.16
CA ILE A 212 -23.54 -21.61 -6.39
C ILE A 212 -22.19 -22.33 -6.27
N GLU A 213 -21.18 -21.67 -5.71
CA GLU A 213 -19.86 -22.26 -5.49
C GLU A 213 -19.92 -23.39 -4.45
N THR A 214 -20.67 -23.21 -3.36
CA THR A 214 -20.87 -24.22 -2.33
C THR A 214 -21.61 -25.45 -2.89
N GLU A 215 -22.60 -25.24 -3.74
CA GLU A 215 -23.31 -26.31 -4.44
C GLU A 215 -22.36 -27.10 -5.36
N LYS A 216 -21.57 -26.41 -6.20
CA LYS A 216 -20.56 -27.06 -7.06
C LYS A 216 -19.54 -27.86 -6.25
N ASN A 217 -19.04 -27.28 -5.16
CA ASN A 217 -18.11 -27.95 -4.25
C ASN A 217 -18.75 -29.16 -3.56
N PHE A 218 -20.03 -29.08 -3.20
CA PHE A 218 -20.78 -30.19 -2.65
C PHE A 218 -20.88 -31.33 -3.67
N LEU A 219 -21.29 -31.03 -4.91
CA LEU A 219 -21.34 -32.02 -6.00
C LEU A 219 -19.98 -32.69 -6.20
N LEU A 220 -18.89 -31.92 -6.21
CA LEU A 220 -17.53 -32.45 -6.35
C LEU A 220 -17.10 -33.34 -5.16
N HIS A 221 -17.60 -33.09 -3.96
CA HIS A 221 -17.24 -33.87 -2.77
C HIS A 221 -18.11 -35.11 -2.56
N PHE A 222 -19.35 -35.10 -3.06
CA PHE A 222 -20.35 -36.13 -2.77
C PHE A 222 -20.78 -36.92 -4.00
N LEU A 223 -20.65 -36.37 -5.21
CA LEU A 223 -21.25 -36.92 -6.44
C LEU A 223 -20.33 -36.77 -7.66
N ARG A 224 -19.01 -36.72 -7.47
CA ARG A 224 -18.06 -36.48 -8.57
C ARG A 224 -18.06 -37.62 -9.57
N ASP A 225 -17.90 -38.84 -9.07
CA ASP A 225 -17.75 -40.05 -9.88
C ASP A 225 -18.69 -41.16 -9.35
N SER A 226 -18.92 -42.20 -10.16
CA SER A 226 -19.78 -43.34 -9.79
C SER A 226 -19.35 -44.03 -8.49
N ASN A 227 -18.07 -43.92 -8.10
CA ASN A 227 -17.56 -44.43 -6.83
C ASN A 227 -18.10 -43.67 -5.61
N ASP A 228 -18.31 -42.36 -5.72
CA ASP A 228 -18.91 -41.56 -4.65
C ASP A 228 -20.40 -41.87 -4.48
N ILE A 229 -21.10 -42.12 -5.58
CA ILE A 229 -22.51 -42.54 -5.58
C ILE A 229 -22.64 -43.93 -4.93
N ALA A 230 -21.82 -44.90 -5.37
CA ALA A 230 -21.80 -46.23 -4.77
C ALA A 230 -21.41 -46.19 -3.27
N PHE A 231 -20.50 -45.29 -2.88
CA PHE A 231 -20.21 -45.06 -1.47
C PHE A 231 -21.45 -44.56 -0.71
N LEU A 232 -22.21 -43.61 -1.25
CA LEU A 232 -23.40 -43.10 -0.57
C LEU A 232 -24.52 -44.13 -0.44
N GLU A 233 -24.71 -44.99 -1.45
CA GLU A 233 -25.71 -46.07 -1.44
C GLU A 233 -25.36 -47.18 -0.44
N GLY A 234 -24.06 -47.48 -0.26
CA GLY A 234 -23.57 -48.53 0.64
C GLY A 234 -23.11 -48.06 2.02
N ALA A 235 -22.99 -46.75 2.25
CA ALA A 235 -22.47 -46.20 3.51
C ALA A 235 -23.50 -46.22 4.63
N THR A 236 -23.03 -46.48 5.84
CA THR A 236 -23.82 -46.28 7.06
C THR A 236 -24.06 -44.80 7.34
N GLU A 237 -25.16 -44.47 8.03
CA GLU A 237 -25.49 -43.10 8.44
C GLU A 237 -24.32 -42.40 9.12
N ARG A 238 -23.59 -43.11 9.99
CA ARG A 238 -22.42 -42.58 10.71
C ARG A 238 -21.24 -42.23 9.79
N GLN A 239 -21.07 -42.92 8.67
CA GLN A 239 -20.03 -42.61 7.68
C GLN A 239 -20.42 -41.39 6.85
N VAL A 240 -21.69 -41.30 6.42
CA VAL A 240 -22.24 -40.13 5.72
C VAL A 240 -22.15 -38.88 6.60
N GLU A 241 -22.56 -38.99 7.87
CA GLU A 241 -22.47 -37.90 8.85
C GLU A 241 -21.03 -37.40 9.01
N ARG A 242 -20.06 -38.32 9.11
CA ARG A 242 -18.65 -37.94 9.22
C ARG A 242 -18.14 -37.22 7.97
N LYS A 243 -18.56 -37.64 6.76
CA LYS A 243 -18.20 -36.97 5.49
C LYS A 243 -18.83 -35.58 5.42
N LEU A 244 -20.11 -35.44 5.78
CA LEU A 244 -20.83 -34.16 5.87
C LEU A 244 -20.21 -33.21 6.91
N ARG A 245 -19.82 -33.72 8.08
CA ARG A 245 -19.15 -32.94 9.11
C ARG A 245 -17.79 -32.39 8.64
N LYS A 246 -17.03 -33.19 7.90
CA LYS A 246 -15.76 -32.74 7.29
C LYS A 246 -16.01 -31.66 6.23
N PHE A 247 -17.01 -31.85 5.37
CA PHE A 247 -17.38 -30.86 4.36
C PHE A 247 -17.81 -29.53 4.99
N THR A 248 -18.74 -29.56 5.94
CA THR A 248 -19.22 -28.35 6.64
C THR A 248 -18.10 -27.65 7.41
N ALA A 249 -17.20 -28.40 8.06
CA ALA A 249 -16.03 -27.80 8.73
C ALA A 249 -15.09 -27.09 7.74
N ASN A 250 -14.85 -27.69 6.57
CA ASN A 250 -14.05 -27.07 5.51
C ASN A 250 -14.75 -25.84 4.91
N TRP A 251 -16.07 -25.92 4.67
CA TRP A 251 -16.86 -24.80 4.21
C TRP A 251 -16.79 -23.61 5.17
N PHE A 252 -16.99 -23.83 6.49
CA PHE A 252 -16.83 -22.77 7.49
C PHE A 252 -15.41 -22.21 7.55
N LYS A 253 -14.38 -23.04 7.32
CA LYS A 253 -12.99 -22.57 7.24
C LYS A 253 -12.79 -21.63 6.05
N ASN A 254 -13.31 -22.00 4.88
CA ASN A 254 -13.24 -21.18 3.67
C ASN A 254 -14.04 -19.88 3.82
N ALA A 255 -15.27 -19.94 4.36
CA ALA A 255 -16.09 -18.76 4.63
C ALA A 255 -15.38 -17.78 5.59
N ARG A 256 -14.69 -18.28 6.63
CA ARG A 256 -13.88 -17.43 7.53
C ARG A 256 -12.68 -16.81 6.82
N ALA A 257 -12.02 -17.54 5.92
CA ALA A 257 -10.92 -17.01 5.13
C ALA A 257 -11.41 -15.89 4.20
N LEU A 258 -12.53 -16.10 3.52
CA LEU A 258 -13.18 -15.09 2.68
C LEU A 258 -13.62 -13.85 3.47
N LEU A 259 -14.20 -14.04 4.66
CA LEU A 259 -14.50 -12.92 5.56
C LEU A 259 -13.24 -12.14 5.95
N GLY A 260 -12.12 -12.84 6.16
CA GLY A 260 -10.82 -12.23 6.41
C GLY A 260 -10.34 -11.38 5.23
N THR A 261 -10.42 -11.90 4.00
CA THR A 261 -10.04 -11.15 2.80
C THR A 261 -10.95 -9.94 2.58
N MET A 262 -12.27 -10.10 2.73
CA MET A 262 -13.22 -8.98 2.62
C MET A 262 -12.97 -7.88 3.66
N ARG A 263 -12.59 -8.22 4.89
CA ARG A 263 -12.23 -7.22 5.91
C ARG A 263 -10.97 -6.45 5.51
N LEU A 264 -9.95 -7.14 5.01
CA LEU A 264 -8.72 -6.50 4.54
C LEU A 264 -8.98 -5.60 3.32
N THR A 265 -9.81 -6.02 2.37
CA THR A 265 -10.17 -5.18 1.22
C THR A 265 -10.97 -3.95 1.66
N ILE A 266 -11.89 -4.08 2.62
CA ILE A 266 -12.60 -2.93 3.21
C ILE A 266 -11.62 -1.93 3.82
N VAL A 267 -10.67 -2.38 4.65
CA VAL A 267 -9.67 -1.49 5.27
C VAL A 267 -8.81 -0.80 4.20
N SER A 268 -8.34 -1.55 3.20
CA SER A 268 -7.56 -0.99 2.08
C SER A 268 -8.36 0.02 1.25
N LEU A 269 -9.64 -0.25 0.98
CA LEU A 269 -10.54 0.69 0.29
C LEU A 269 -10.82 1.94 1.13
N GLN A 270 -10.94 1.81 2.45
CA GLN A 270 -11.08 2.95 3.36
C GLN A 270 -9.83 3.82 3.36
N GLU A 271 -8.65 3.22 3.43
CA GLU A 271 -7.37 3.92 3.38
C GLU A 271 -7.18 4.64 2.04
N THR A 272 -7.44 3.98 0.91
CA THR A 272 -7.37 4.62 -0.42
C THR A 272 -8.40 5.74 -0.57
N CYS A 273 -9.61 5.59 -0.04
CA CYS A 273 -10.61 6.65 -0.04
C CYS A 273 -10.19 7.86 0.82
N GLN A 274 -9.61 7.60 2.00
CA GLN A 274 -9.04 8.65 2.85
C GLN A 274 -7.88 9.37 2.16
N GLN A 275 -6.98 8.61 1.52
CA GLN A 275 -5.88 9.16 0.74
C GLN A 275 -6.40 10.06 -0.38
N HIS A 276 -7.35 9.59 -1.20
CA HIS A 276 -7.93 10.41 -2.27
C HIS A 276 -8.65 11.65 -1.76
N ARG A 277 -9.29 11.57 -0.59
CA ARG A 277 -9.89 12.73 0.05
C ARG A 277 -8.82 13.75 0.47
N ALA A 278 -7.72 13.28 1.06
CA ALA A 278 -6.58 14.13 1.40
C ALA A 278 -5.93 14.73 0.14
N ASP A 279 -5.78 13.95 -0.93
CA ASP A 279 -5.30 14.42 -2.23
C ASP A 279 -6.23 15.48 -2.84
N LEU A 280 -7.55 15.34 -2.69
CA LEU A 280 -8.51 16.33 -3.16
C LEU A 280 -8.43 17.62 -2.35
N ILE A 281 -8.31 17.53 -1.03
CA ILE A 281 -8.15 18.71 -0.15
C ILE A 281 -6.86 19.43 -0.51
N THR A 282 -5.74 18.70 -0.55
CA THR A 282 -4.45 19.28 -0.93
C THR A 282 -4.49 19.85 -2.34
N LYS A 283 -5.12 19.18 -3.32
CA LYS A 283 -5.29 19.76 -4.67
C LYS A 283 -6.17 21.00 -4.68
N ALA A 284 -7.21 21.08 -3.85
CA ALA A 284 -8.05 22.27 -3.74
C ALA A 284 -7.24 23.44 -3.13
N ASP A 285 -6.48 23.16 -2.08
CA ASP A 285 -5.58 24.14 -1.44
C ASP A 285 -4.49 24.59 -2.42
N LEU A 286 -3.85 23.65 -3.12
CA LEU A 286 -2.83 23.91 -4.12
C LEU A 286 -3.42 24.61 -5.36
N SER A 287 -4.64 24.30 -5.79
CA SER A 287 -5.30 24.99 -6.91
C SER A 287 -5.65 26.44 -6.58
N GLY A 288 -5.85 26.77 -5.31
CA GLY A 288 -6.04 28.16 -4.87
C GLY A 288 -4.73 28.96 -4.76
N ILE A 289 -3.59 28.26 -4.62
CA ILE A 289 -2.28 28.87 -4.31
C ILE A 289 -1.31 28.83 -5.50
N LEU A 290 -1.33 27.78 -6.32
CA LEU A 290 -0.43 27.59 -7.45
C LEU A 290 -1.05 28.09 -8.75
N THR A 291 -0.34 29.00 -9.39
CA THR A 291 -0.60 29.43 -10.76
C THR A 291 0.15 28.55 -11.76
N ALA A 292 -0.26 28.54 -13.04
CA ALA A 292 0.47 27.85 -14.10
C ALA A 292 1.97 28.26 -14.16
N VAL A 293 2.26 29.51 -13.82
CA VAL A 293 3.62 30.07 -13.74
C VAL A 293 4.46 29.38 -12.66
N ASP A 294 3.86 28.97 -11.54
CA ASP A 294 4.58 28.27 -10.48
C ASP A 294 4.97 26.85 -10.90
N PHE A 295 4.11 26.18 -11.69
CA PHE A 295 4.45 24.88 -12.29
C PHE A 295 5.58 25.01 -13.31
N GLU A 296 5.56 26.02 -14.17
CA GLU A 296 6.66 26.29 -15.11
C GLU A 296 7.98 26.56 -14.38
N LYS A 297 7.97 27.38 -13.33
CA LYS A 297 9.15 27.61 -12.48
C LYS A 297 9.68 26.32 -11.85
N LEU A 298 8.78 25.45 -11.38
CA LEU A 298 9.13 24.17 -10.77
C LEU A 298 9.73 23.21 -11.81
N ILE A 299 9.19 23.20 -13.04
CA ILE A 299 9.72 22.42 -14.16
C ILE A 299 11.10 22.92 -14.56
N ILE A 300 11.30 24.24 -14.71
CA ILE A 300 12.61 24.83 -15.03
C ILE A 300 13.62 24.44 -13.96
N LYS A 301 13.31 24.68 -12.68
CA LYS A 301 14.20 24.36 -11.56
C LYS A 301 14.51 22.87 -11.45
N ARG A 302 13.53 22.00 -11.68
CA ARG A 302 13.75 20.55 -11.74
C ARG A 302 14.72 20.20 -12.86
N THR A 303 14.54 20.80 -14.04
CA THR A 303 15.39 20.53 -15.21
C THR A 303 16.82 21.01 -14.96
N GLU A 304 17.01 22.21 -14.39
CA GLU A 304 18.31 22.73 -13.95
C GLU A 304 19.00 21.78 -12.96
N LEU A 305 18.29 21.35 -11.91
CA LEU A 305 18.84 20.43 -10.91
C LEU A 305 19.17 19.05 -11.50
N THR A 306 18.38 18.59 -12.47
CA THR A 306 18.63 17.30 -13.15
C THR A 306 19.90 17.39 -14.00
N ASN A 307 20.07 18.49 -14.73
CA ASN A 307 21.28 18.74 -15.54
C ASN A 307 22.52 18.86 -14.66
N GLU A 308 22.43 19.59 -13.53
CA GLU A 308 23.54 19.70 -12.58
C GLU A 308 23.91 18.33 -11.99
N LEU A 309 22.90 17.51 -11.66
CA LEU A 309 23.13 16.15 -11.15
C LEU A 309 23.79 15.26 -12.20
N GLU A 310 23.36 15.32 -13.46
CA GLU A 310 23.98 14.58 -14.57
C GLU A 310 25.43 15.02 -14.81
N GLU A 311 25.72 16.32 -14.74
CA GLU A 311 27.08 16.85 -14.85
C GLU A 311 27.96 16.31 -13.70
N LYS A 312 27.50 16.41 -12.45
CA LYS A 312 28.22 15.88 -11.28
C LYS A 312 28.42 14.37 -11.37
N ASN A 313 27.43 13.63 -11.86
CA ASN A 313 27.52 12.18 -12.03
C ASN A 313 28.55 11.82 -13.11
N THR A 314 28.60 12.57 -14.21
CA THR A 314 29.61 12.42 -15.27
C THR A 314 31.01 12.70 -14.74
N HIS A 315 31.19 13.78 -13.97
CA HIS A 315 32.46 14.06 -13.29
C HIS A 315 32.87 12.95 -12.32
N MET A 316 31.93 12.44 -11.51
CA MET A 316 32.18 11.35 -10.58
C MET A 316 32.56 10.05 -11.31
N ALA A 317 31.90 9.73 -12.43
CA ALA A 317 32.26 8.59 -13.27
C ALA A 317 33.69 8.74 -13.83
N GLY A 318 34.05 9.94 -14.30
CA GLY A 318 35.42 10.26 -14.73
C GLY A 318 36.44 10.07 -13.61
N LEU A 319 36.18 10.59 -12.41
CA LEU A 319 37.04 10.43 -11.23
C LEU A 319 37.20 8.97 -10.81
N LYS A 320 36.11 8.18 -10.82
CA LYS A 320 36.17 6.73 -10.57
C LYS A 320 37.02 6.02 -11.60
N GLY A 321 36.91 6.39 -12.88
CA GLY A 321 37.74 5.86 -13.95
C GLY A 321 39.23 6.15 -13.75
N VAL A 322 39.59 7.40 -13.41
CA VAL A 322 40.98 7.78 -13.12
C VAL A 322 41.51 7.07 -11.87
N THR A 323 40.70 7.02 -10.80
CA THR A 323 41.07 6.33 -9.55
C THR A 323 41.30 4.84 -9.79
N GLY A 324 40.42 4.18 -10.56
CA GLY A 324 40.57 2.78 -10.94
C GLY A 324 41.84 2.51 -11.75
N LYS A 325 42.12 3.34 -12.77
CA LYS A 325 43.36 3.23 -13.56
C LYS A 325 44.61 3.44 -12.70
N THR A 326 44.60 4.43 -11.82
CA THR A 326 45.72 4.73 -10.92
C THR A 326 45.96 3.59 -9.94
N SER A 327 44.89 3.05 -9.34
CA SER A 327 44.97 1.90 -8.44
C SER A 327 45.52 0.65 -9.13
N LEU A 328 45.15 0.42 -10.39
CA LEU A 328 45.68 -0.68 -11.19
C LEU A 328 47.18 -0.51 -11.44
N ALA A 329 47.59 0.67 -11.93
CA ALA A 329 49.00 1.00 -12.17
C ALA A 329 49.85 0.87 -10.89
N MET A 330 49.35 1.34 -9.75
CA MET A 330 50.02 1.15 -8.45
C MET A 330 50.17 -0.32 -8.06
N THR A 331 49.20 -1.15 -8.42
CA THR A 331 49.24 -2.60 -8.13
C THR A 331 50.26 -3.30 -9.02
N GLU A 332 50.32 -2.93 -10.31
CA GLU A 332 51.32 -3.41 -11.26
C GLU A 332 52.74 -3.03 -10.81
N GLU A 333 52.97 -1.78 -10.44
CA GLU A 333 54.25 -1.30 -9.90
C GLU A 333 54.63 -2.01 -8.59
N LYS A 334 53.66 -2.21 -7.69
CA LYS A 334 53.89 -2.99 -6.45
C LYS A 334 54.32 -4.42 -6.78
N GLN A 335 53.70 -5.06 -7.76
CA GLN A 335 54.06 -6.42 -8.17
C GLN A 335 55.46 -6.45 -8.80
N ALA A 336 55.80 -5.47 -9.64
CA ALA A 336 57.13 -5.34 -10.22
C ALA A 336 58.20 -5.16 -9.13
N MET A 337 57.93 -4.32 -8.12
CA MET A 337 58.82 -4.12 -6.97
C MET A 337 59.01 -5.40 -6.15
N MET A 338 57.93 -6.16 -5.91
CA MET A 338 58.01 -7.43 -5.19
C MET A 338 58.85 -8.46 -5.97
N ASN A 339 58.70 -8.52 -7.29
CA ASN A 339 59.53 -9.39 -8.14
C ASN A 339 61.00 -8.98 -8.04
N LEU A 340 61.31 -7.68 -8.17
CA LEU A 340 62.67 -7.17 -8.03
C LEU A 340 63.28 -7.45 -6.65
N GLU A 341 62.49 -7.34 -5.58
CA GLU A 341 62.94 -7.68 -4.22
C GLU A 341 63.28 -9.17 -4.10
N THR A 342 62.48 -10.06 -4.69
CA THR A 342 62.78 -11.49 -4.71
C THR A 342 64.04 -11.82 -5.51
N GLU A 343 64.23 -11.18 -6.67
CA GLU A 343 65.48 -11.31 -7.44
C GLU A 343 66.69 -10.81 -6.65
N MET A 344 66.57 -9.65 -5.99
CA MET A 344 67.63 -9.11 -5.15
C MET A 344 68.01 -10.09 -4.03
N ARG A 345 67.03 -10.68 -3.33
CA ARG A 345 67.29 -11.70 -2.30
C ARG A 345 67.99 -12.93 -2.88
N ASN A 346 67.60 -13.38 -4.07
CA ASN A 346 68.26 -14.51 -4.74
C ASN A 346 69.73 -14.19 -5.08
N VAL A 347 70.01 -12.97 -5.57
CA VAL A 347 71.37 -12.52 -5.86
C VAL A 347 72.20 -12.41 -4.58
N LEU A 348 71.64 -11.88 -3.48
CA LEU A 348 72.30 -11.81 -2.19
C LEU A 348 72.66 -13.19 -1.66
N ASN A 349 71.71 -14.13 -1.65
CA ASN A 349 71.95 -15.51 -1.23
C ASN A 349 73.05 -16.17 -2.06
N ARG A 350 73.02 -15.99 -3.39
CA ARG A 350 74.06 -16.51 -4.28
C ARG A 350 75.42 -15.87 -4.01
N THR A 351 75.45 -14.59 -3.71
CA THR A 351 76.67 -13.85 -3.34
C THR A 351 77.25 -14.36 -2.03
N GLU A 352 76.42 -14.64 -1.03
CA GLU A 352 76.85 -15.26 0.24
C GLU A 352 77.36 -16.69 0.05
N GLU A 353 76.73 -17.49 -0.82
CA GLU A 353 77.21 -18.82 -1.18
C GLU A 353 78.58 -18.75 -1.85
N ILE A 354 78.76 -17.87 -2.82
CA ILE A 354 80.05 -17.64 -3.49
C ILE A 354 81.10 -17.13 -2.50
N SER A 355 80.72 -16.22 -1.59
CA SER A 355 81.64 -15.73 -0.57
C SER A 355 82.10 -16.87 0.36
N ARG A 356 81.18 -17.77 0.73
CA ARG A 356 81.51 -18.97 1.52
C ARG A 356 82.42 -19.94 0.76
N THR A 357 82.23 -20.11 -0.55
CA THR A 357 83.12 -20.96 -1.36
C THR A 357 84.50 -20.34 -1.52
N ILE A 358 84.61 -19.02 -1.72
CA ILE A 358 85.88 -18.30 -1.76
C ILE A 358 86.66 -18.53 -0.45
N VAL A 359 86.04 -18.34 0.71
CA VAL A 359 86.71 -18.56 2.00
C VAL A 359 87.20 -20.01 2.17
N LYS A 360 86.45 -21.01 1.66
CA LYS A 360 86.89 -22.41 1.66
C LYS A 360 88.12 -22.61 0.77
N LEU A 361 88.08 -22.08 -0.45
CA LEU A 361 89.19 -22.15 -1.39
C LEU A 361 90.43 -21.43 -0.86
N GLU A 362 90.29 -20.29 -0.20
CA GLU A 362 91.40 -19.59 0.45
C GLU A 362 92.07 -20.44 1.53
N LYS A 363 91.28 -21.16 2.34
CA LYS A 363 91.79 -22.11 3.33
C LYS A 363 92.51 -23.29 2.68
N GLU A 364 91.94 -23.86 1.61
CA GLU A 364 92.58 -24.93 0.84
C GLU A 364 93.91 -24.47 0.23
N VAL A 365 93.94 -23.28 -0.37
CA VAL A 365 95.16 -22.66 -0.91
C VAL A 365 96.20 -22.43 0.19
N ALA A 366 95.80 -22.00 1.39
CA ALA A 366 96.70 -21.85 2.53
C ALA A 366 97.29 -23.21 2.97
N MET A 367 96.46 -24.26 3.07
CA MET A 367 96.94 -25.61 3.38
C MET A 367 97.89 -26.15 2.32
N VAL A 368 97.58 -25.97 1.04
CA VAL A 368 98.45 -26.36 -0.08
C VAL A 368 99.78 -25.62 -0.02
N ARG A 369 99.78 -24.32 0.30
CA ARG A 369 101.04 -23.56 0.47
C ARG A 369 101.91 -24.12 1.59
N VAL A 370 101.33 -24.42 2.75
CA VAL A 370 102.05 -25.03 3.88
C VAL A 370 102.62 -26.40 3.50
N ASN A 371 101.85 -27.23 2.79
CA ASN A 371 102.33 -28.53 2.33
C ASN A 371 103.45 -28.38 1.30
N ASN A 372 103.31 -27.46 0.34
CA ASN A 372 104.35 -27.21 -0.66
C ASN A 372 105.65 -26.72 -0.01
N GLU A 373 105.58 -25.89 1.03
CA GLU A 373 106.76 -25.45 1.80
C GLU A 373 107.46 -26.64 2.50
N LYS A 374 106.69 -27.57 3.09
CA LYS A 374 107.25 -28.82 3.64
C LYS A 374 107.90 -29.68 2.56
N ASP A 375 107.24 -29.82 1.41
CA ASP A 375 107.75 -30.59 0.28
C ASP A 375 109.05 -29.95 -0.27
N TYR A 376 109.16 -28.62 -0.29
CA TYR A 376 110.40 -27.90 -0.62
C TYR A 376 111.52 -28.18 0.37
N VAL A 377 111.23 -28.23 1.68
CA VAL A 377 112.23 -28.60 2.69
C VAL A 377 112.73 -30.01 2.45
N ILE A 378 111.82 -30.99 2.28
CA ILE A 378 112.16 -32.39 1.99
C ILE A 378 112.98 -32.49 0.70
N LEU A 379 112.59 -31.76 -0.34
CA LEU A 379 113.30 -31.75 -1.63
C LEU A 379 114.71 -31.17 -1.49
N ASN A 380 114.89 -30.13 -0.67
CA ASN A 380 116.21 -29.58 -0.37
C ASN A 380 117.06 -30.54 0.47
N GLU A 381 116.48 -31.24 1.46
CA GLU A 381 117.16 -32.29 2.22
C GLU A 381 117.61 -33.44 1.31
N LEU A 382 116.76 -33.90 0.39
CA LEU A 382 117.11 -34.92 -0.60
C LEU A 382 118.21 -34.44 -1.56
N ARG A 383 118.21 -33.15 -1.95
CA ARG A 383 119.29 -32.56 -2.75
C ARG A 383 120.60 -32.49 -1.97
N ALA A 384 120.56 -32.09 -0.69
CA ALA A 384 121.74 -32.07 0.16
C ALA A 384 122.29 -33.49 0.37
N GLN A 385 121.42 -34.48 0.61
CA GLN A 385 121.80 -35.90 0.65
C GLN A 385 122.41 -36.37 -0.67
N LEU A 386 121.92 -35.89 -1.81
CA LEU A 386 122.48 -36.22 -3.13
C LEU A 386 123.85 -35.57 -3.36
N GLU A 387 124.07 -34.35 -2.86
CA GLU A 387 125.37 -33.65 -2.93
C GLU A 387 126.40 -34.24 -1.95
N GLU A 388 125.97 -34.65 -0.76
CA GLU A 388 126.82 -35.28 0.27
C GLU A 388 127.07 -36.78 -0.02
N TYR A 389 126.27 -37.38 -0.91
CA TYR A 389 126.48 -38.74 -1.38
C TYR A 389 127.70 -38.80 -2.30
N ASP A 390 128.87 -38.98 -1.69
CA ASP A 390 130.08 -39.40 -2.39
C ASP A 390 130.08 -40.93 -2.45
N ALA A 391 129.80 -41.48 -3.64
CA ALA A 391 129.83 -42.92 -3.85
C ALA A 391 131.28 -43.40 -3.60
N PRO A 392 131.53 -44.34 -2.68
CA PRO A 392 132.88 -44.82 -2.39
C PRO A 392 133.55 -45.26 -3.69
N SER A 393 134.77 -44.76 -3.94
CA SER A 393 135.49 -45.12 -5.15
C SER A 393 135.64 -46.64 -5.21
N ILE A 394 135.46 -47.23 -6.40
CA ILE A 394 135.61 -48.67 -6.62
C ILE A 394 136.97 -49.16 -6.06
N THR A 395 138.01 -48.31 -6.11
CA THR A 395 139.32 -48.59 -5.52
C THR A 395 139.29 -48.71 -4.00
N GLU A 396 138.62 -47.82 -3.27
CA GLU A 396 138.47 -47.93 -1.80
C GLU A 396 137.67 -49.19 -1.41
N TYR A 397 136.63 -49.52 -2.17
CA TYR A 397 135.88 -50.77 -1.96
C TYR A 397 136.77 -52.01 -2.22
N ILE A 398 137.62 -51.99 -3.25
CA ILE A 398 138.56 -53.07 -3.54
C ILE A 398 139.60 -53.18 -2.41
N GLU A 399 140.19 -52.08 -1.96
CA GLU A 399 141.19 -52.06 -0.88
C GLU A 399 140.60 -52.60 0.43
N LYS A 400 139.42 -52.12 0.84
CA LYS A 400 138.72 -52.63 2.04
C LYS A 400 138.33 -54.10 1.91
N LYS A 401 138.01 -54.56 0.70
CA LYS A 401 137.70 -55.96 0.42
C LYS A 401 138.95 -56.85 0.42
N GLU A 402 140.09 -56.35 -0.06
CA GLU A 402 141.39 -57.02 0.09
C GLU A 402 141.82 -57.08 1.55
N GLU A 403 141.65 -56.00 2.31
CA GLU A 403 141.91 -55.94 3.75
C GLU A 403 141.06 -56.99 4.49
N ALA A 404 139.76 -57.08 4.18
CA ALA A 404 138.88 -58.10 4.72
C ALA A 404 139.34 -59.53 4.34
N LEU A 405 139.78 -59.77 3.11
CA LEU A 405 140.29 -61.08 2.66
C LEU A 405 141.63 -61.46 3.31
N LEU A 406 142.50 -60.48 3.57
CA LEU A 406 143.76 -60.69 4.29
C LEU A 406 143.48 -61.08 5.75
N LEU A 407 142.60 -60.36 6.42
CA LEU A 407 142.17 -60.66 7.78
C LEU A 407 141.50 -62.05 7.87
N GLU A 408 140.67 -62.43 6.89
CA GLU A 408 140.05 -63.76 6.84
C GLU A 408 141.10 -64.88 6.64
N LYS A 409 142.14 -64.65 5.82
CA LYS A 409 143.25 -65.60 5.66
C LYS A 409 144.06 -65.74 6.94
N GLU A 410 144.33 -64.65 7.63
CA GLU A 410 145.05 -64.64 8.91
C GLU A 410 144.25 -65.36 10.00
N GLU A 411 142.94 -65.12 10.07
CA GLU A 411 142.01 -65.85 10.95
C GLU A 411 142.06 -67.35 10.69
N LYS A 412 141.95 -67.79 9.42
CA LYS A 412 142.06 -69.22 9.05
C LYS A 412 143.43 -69.82 9.41
N MET A 413 144.51 -69.04 9.31
CA MET A 413 145.85 -69.50 9.68
C MET A 413 146.00 -69.68 11.20
N LEU A 414 145.44 -68.75 11.98
CA LEU A 414 145.39 -68.82 13.44
C LEU A 414 144.50 -69.97 13.91
N GLN A 415 143.34 -70.18 13.29
CA GLN A 415 142.47 -71.34 13.54
C GLN A 415 143.22 -72.67 13.28
N ARG A 416 144.01 -72.77 12.20
CA ARG A 416 144.87 -73.95 11.95
C ARG A 416 145.96 -74.12 13.01
N LYS A 417 146.62 -73.05 13.46
CA LYS A 417 147.60 -73.11 14.56
C LYS A 417 146.96 -73.58 15.86
N ILE A 418 145.77 -73.08 16.20
CA ILE A 418 144.98 -73.50 17.37
C ILE A 418 144.62 -74.99 17.23
N TYR A 419 144.19 -75.45 16.05
CA TYR A 419 143.90 -76.86 15.81
C TYR A 419 145.12 -77.77 16.02
N ILE A 420 146.30 -77.38 15.52
CA ILE A 420 147.55 -78.14 15.72
C ILE A 420 147.94 -78.17 17.22
N LEU A 421 147.79 -77.04 17.92
CA LEU A 421 148.03 -76.96 19.36
C LEU A 421 147.05 -77.84 20.14
N ASN A 422 145.76 -77.84 19.79
CA ASN A 422 144.76 -78.72 20.38
C ASN A 422 145.01 -80.21 20.07
N MET A 423 145.52 -80.54 18.88
CA MET A 423 145.94 -81.91 18.54
C MET A 423 147.17 -82.35 19.35
N LYS A 424 148.15 -81.47 19.55
CA LYS A 424 149.31 -81.72 20.43
C LYS A 424 148.89 -81.88 21.89
N LEU A 425 148.02 -81.00 22.39
CA LEU A 425 147.47 -81.05 23.74
C LEU A 425 146.65 -82.32 23.97
N ASN A 426 145.80 -82.72 23.01
CA ASN A 426 145.06 -83.99 23.06
C ASN A 426 145.98 -85.22 23.02
N ASN A 427 147.10 -85.17 22.28
CA ASN A 427 148.10 -86.24 22.31
C ASN A 427 148.81 -86.35 23.67
N VAL A 428 149.13 -85.22 24.30
CA VAL A 428 149.70 -85.18 25.67
C VAL A 428 148.67 -85.66 26.70
N MET A 429 147.41 -85.22 26.59
CA MET A 429 146.30 -85.67 27.44
C MET A 429 146.00 -87.17 27.27
N ARG A 430 146.10 -87.71 26.05
CA ARG A 430 145.99 -89.16 25.81
C ARG A 430 147.16 -89.95 26.41
N ARG A 431 148.38 -89.42 26.39
CA ARG A 431 149.54 -90.03 27.06
C ARG A 431 149.44 -90.00 28.59
N CYS A 432 148.73 -89.02 29.16
CA CYS A 432 148.47 -88.97 30.60
C CYS A 432 147.34 -89.93 31.02
N ARG A 433 146.28 -90.09 30.20
CA ARG A 433 145.17 -91.02 30.54
C ARG A 433 145.54 -92.50 30.51
N TYR A 434 146.57 -92.90 29.76
CA TYR A 434 147.06 -94.29 29.78
C TYR A 434 148.03 -94.59 30.92
N ARG A 435 148.24 -93.64 31.85
CA ARG A 435 149.15 -93.83 32.99
C ARG A 435 148.45 -93.78 34.36
N ASP A 436 147.16 -93.46 34.39
CA ASP A 436 146.35 -93.38 35.61
C ASP A 436 145.29 -94.49 35.73
N ASP A 437 145.16 -95.40 34.76
CA ASP A 437 144.34 -96.62 34.88
C ASP A 437 145.08 -97.83 34.25
N ILE A 438 145.81 -98.57 35.11
CA ILE A 438 146.51 -99.88 34.98
C ILE A 438 148.04 -99.84 34.78
#